data_AF-A0A6J8DJJ7-F1
#
_entry.id   AF-A0A6J8DJJ7-F1
#
_cell.length_a   1.000
_cell.length_b   1.000
_cell.length_c   1.000
_cell.angle_alpha   90.00
_cell.angle_beta   90.00
_cell.angle_gamma   90.00
#
_symmetry.space_group_name_H-M   'P 1'
#
loop_
_entity.id
_entity.type
_entity.pdbx_description
1 polymer ?
#
loop_
_entity_poly.entity_id
_entity_poly.type
_entity_poly.pdbx_seq_one_letter_code
_entity_poly.pdbx_strand_id
1 'polypeptide(L)'
;MMMSTNLINASQTLGLPGKLAEAEVEEAEERAMLAYRRKNEAKTPFIATSSQLNLGYIGRGYDIYMGNPLGDDGEVDQGFRLPVIDLPFSFRFTSDGGYRIPDNVDVISETSASFGSSYHQVKTETDYKSMLQVDASVNAEAEGYGVSGSFSASFSYKKAVKEVTKGETTTLQIVGRANVYKARLSSLGTISKMKKLNICAEERDCVVFIRILIDEEIKHL
;
A
#
# COMPACT_ATOMS: atom_id res chain seq x y z
N MET A 1 -29.23 36.17 -62.01
CA MET A 1 -28.54 37.01 -60.99
C MET A 1 -29.20 36.70 -59.65
N MET A 2 -28.62 35.80 -58.87
CA MET A 2 -27.66 36.09 -57.79
C MET A 2 -28.26 36.88 -56.64
N MET A 3 -28.38 36.22 -55.48
CA MET A 3 -27.70 36.54 -54.20
C MET A 3 -28.49 35.86 -53.08
N SER A 4 -28.12 34.63 -52.71
CA SER A 4 -27.25 34.35 -51.54
C SER A 4 -28.02 34.38 -50.22
N THR A 5 -28.76 33.30 -49.97
CA THR A 5 -29.15 32.88 -48.62
C THR A 5 -27.92 32.26 -47.96
N ASN A 6 -27.20 33.01 -47.13
CA ASN A 6 -26.27 32.45 -46.16
C ASN A 6 -25.97 33.46 -45.07
N LEU A 7 -26.29 33.06 -43.83
CA LEU A 7 -25.54 33.22 -42.58
C LEU A 7 -26.54 33.21 -41.41
N ILE A 8 -27.24 32.09 -41.25
CA ILE A 8 -27.78 31.73 -39.94
C ILE A 8 -26.58 31.35 -39.10
N ASN A 9 -26.23 32.30 -38.25
CA ASN A 9 -25.36 32.26 -37.08
C ASN A 9 -25.07 30.83 -36.59
N ALA A 10 -23.88 30.31 -36.92
CA ALA A 10 -23.36 29.03 -36.45
C ALA A 10 -22.93 29.06 -34.96
N SER A 11 -23.62 29.85 -34.14
CA SER A 11 -23.36 30.00 -32.70
C SER A 11 -24.03 28.90 -31.84
N GLN A 12 -24.65 27.89 -32.46
CA GLN A 12 -25.20 26.72 -31.76
C GLN A 12 -24.25 25.52 -31.80
N THR A 13 -22.95 25.77 -31.95
CA THR A 13 -21.93 24.73 -32.00
C THR A 13 -21.36 24.46 -30.60
N LEU A 14 -21.73 23.28 -30.09
CA LEU A 14 -21.22 22.59 -28.89
C LEU A 14 -21.55 23.24 -27.53
N GLY A 15 -21.84 22.40 -26.53
CA GLY A 15 -22.08 22.80 -25.12
C GLY A 15 -20.84 23.35 -24.40
N LEU A 16 -20.15 24.33 -25.00
CA LEU A 16 -19.00 25.04 -24.45
C LEU A 16 -19.29 25.90 -23.20
N PRO A 17 -20.41 26.65 -23.08
CA PRO A 17 -20.52 27.60 -21.97
C PRO A 17 -20.65 26.93 -20.60
N GLY A 18 -21.33 25.79 -20.51
CA GLY A 18 -21.41 25.01 -19.26
C GLY A 18 -20.08 24.38 -18.88
N LYS A 19 -19.36 23.79 -19.85
CA LYS A 19 -18.04 23.19 -19.61
C LYS A 19 -16.96 24.20 -19.23
N LEU A 20 -17.04 25.41 -19.78
CA LEU A 20 -16.14 26.52 -19.42
C LEU A 20 -16.39 26.99 -17.99
N ALA A 21 -17.66 27.13 -17.60
CA ALA A 21 -18.02 27.50 -16.23
C ALA A 21 -17.59 26.42 -15.21
N GLU A 22 -17.76 25.13 -15.54
CA GLU A 22 -17.27 24.02 -14.71
C GLU A 22 -15.74 24.03 -14.57
N ALA A 23 -15.01 24.26 -15.67
CA ALA A 23 -13.54 24.36 -15.64
C ALA A 23 -13.05 25.58 -14.83
N GLU A 24 -13.74 26.72 -14.91
CA GLU A 24 -13.41 27.92 -14.11
C GLU A 24 -13.64 27.69 -12.61
N VAL A 25 -14.69 26.97 -12.23
CA VAL A 25 -14.95 26.59 -10.84
C VAL A 25 -13.87 25.63 -10.33
N GLU A 26 -13.52 24.61 -11.11
CA GLU A 26 -12.45 23.67 -10.77
C GLU A 26 -11.10 24.38 -10.60
N GLU A 27 -10.73 25.27 -11.52
CA GLU A 27 -9.48 26.05 -11.41
C GLU A 27 -9.49 26.99 -10.18
N ALA A 28 -10.65 27.58 -9.85
CA ALA A 28 -10.80 28.40 -8.65
C ALA A 28 -10.63 27.58 -7.36
N GLU A 29 -11.17 26.36 -7.31
CA GLU A 29 -10.99 25.41 -6.20
C GLU A 29 -9.54 24.97 -6.07
N GLU A 30 -8.85 24.65 -7.18
CA GLU A 30 -7.43 24.30 -7.17
C GLU A 30 -6.55 25.44 -6.63
N ARG A 31 -6.81 26.68 -7.07
CA ARG A 31 -6.10 27.86 -6.57
C ARG A 31 -6.37 28.08 -5.07
N ALA A 32 -7.60 27.89 -4.62
CA ALA A 32 -7.94 27.98 -3.20
C ALA A 32 -7.23 26.90 -2.37
N MET A 33 -7.17 25.66 -2.87
CA MET A 33 -6.41 24.56 -2.27
C MET A 33 -4.91 24.84 -2.21
N LEU A 34 -4.32 25.36 -3.29
CA LEU A 34 -2.89 25.73 -3.31
C LEU A 34 -2.60 26.87 -2.32
N ALA A 35 -3.46 27.88 -2.24
CA ALA A 35 -3.31 28.97 -1.26
C ALA A 35 -3.44 28.47 0.18
N TYR A 36 -4.40 27.59 0.44
CA TYR A 36 -4.55 26.91 1.73
C TYR A 36 -3.31 26.08 2.08
N ARG A 37 -2.77 25.34 1.10
CA ARG A 37 -1.54 24.56 1.26
C ARG A 37 -0.36 25.44 1.64
N ARG A 38 -0.11 26.50 0.88
CA ARG A 38 1.00 27.44 1.12
C ARG A 38 0.92 28.07 2.52
N LYS A 39 -0.29 28.40 2.99
CA LYS A 39 -0.52 28.98 4.32
C LYS A 39 -0.23 28.00 5.46
N ASN A 40 -0.49 26.71 5.27
CA ASN A 40 -0.27 25.69 6.30
C ASN A 40 1.15 25.13 6.27
N GLU A 41 1.77 24.95 5.09
CA GLU A 41 3.20 24.65 4.95
C GLU A 41 4.06 25.74 5.61
N ALA A 42 3.69 27.01 5.48
CA ALA A 42 4.39 28.12 6.14
C ALA A 42 4.29 28.09 7.69
N LYS A 43 3.39 27.28 8.26
CA LYS A 43 3.21 27.14 9.71
C LYS A 43 3.93 25.92 10.28
N THR A 44 4.35 24.97 9.45
CA THR A 44 5.07 23.80 9.91
C THR A 44 6.56 24.12 10.00
N PRO A 45 7.25 23.74 11.09
CA PRO A 45 8.69 23.96 11.21
C PRO A 45 9.52 23.07 10.26
N PHE A 46 8.86 22.19 9.49
CA PHE A 46 9.48 21.15 8.67
C PHE A 46 9.24 21.38 7.17
N ILE A 47 10.22 21.00 6.35
CA ILE A 47 10.24 21.21 4.88
C ILE A 47 10.39 19.87 4.14
N ALA A 48 10.02 18.74 4.74
CA ALA A 48 10.17 17.45 4.07
C ALA A 48 9.40 17.43 2.73
N THR A 49 10.12 17.14 1.65
CA THR A 49 9.54 17.02 0.31
C THR A 49 9.28 15.58 -0.09
N SER A 50 9.91 14.61 0.60
CA SER A 50 9.81 13.18 0.34
C SER A 50 9.00 12.45 1.42
N SER A 51 8.52 11.26 1.06
CA SER A 51 7.92 10.29 1.99
C SER A 51 8.93 9.21 2.35
N GLN A 52 8.65 8.48 3.44
CA GLN A 52 9.48 7.36 3.88
C GLN A 52 9.58 6.29 2.77
N LEU A 53 10.78 5.73 2.57
CA LEU A 53 10.98 4.67 1.58
C LEU A 53 10.02 3.51 1.83
N ASN A 54 9.48 2.93 0.76
CA ASN A 54 8.56 1.79 0.81
C ASN A 54 7.21 2.06 1.51
N LEU A 55 6.92 3.29 1.96
CA LEU A 55 5.65 3.61 2.61
C LEU A 55 4.47 3.39 1.67
N GLY A 56 4.67 3.51 0.36
CA GLY A 56 3.66 3.25 -0.68
C GLY A 56 3.23 1.78 -0.83
N TYR A 57 3.78 0.84 -0.06
CA TYR A 57 3.21 -0.51 0.07
C TYR A 57 2.01 -0.54 1.01
N ILE A 58 1.89 0.41 1.94
CA ILE A 58 0.69 0.51 2.77
C ILE A 58 -0.50 0.90 1.89
N GLY A 59 -1.67 0.28 2.12
CA GLY A 59 -2.86 0.54 1.32
C GLY A 59 -2.86 -0.09 -0.07
N ARG A 60 -1.81 -0.85 -0.45
CA ARG A 60 -1.87 -1.75 -1.61
C ARG A 60 -2.71 -2.98 -1.29
N GLY A 61 -3.38 -3.49 -2.32
CA GLY A 61 -3.99 -4.82 -2.24
C GLY A 61 -2.91 -5.89 -2.11
N TYR A 62 -3.27 -7.00 -1.49
CA TYR A 62 -2.40 -8.16 -1.37
C TYR A 62 -3.19 -9.43 -1.74
N ASP A 63 -2.69 -10.18 -2.72
CA ASP A 63 -3.20 -11.47 -3.11
C ASP A 63 -2.49 -12.56 -2.31
N ILE A 64 -3.20 -13.06 -1.31
CA ILE A 64 -2.67 -14.03 -0.36
C ILE A 64 -2.27 -15.36 -1.00
N TYR A 65 -2.79 -15.72 -2.18
CA TYR A 65 -2.45 -16.99 -2.85
C TYR A 65 -1.16 -16.89 -3.65
N MET A 66 -0.94 -15.74 -4.27
CA MET A 66 0.25 -15.45 -5.08
C MET A 66 1.43 -14.90 -4.26
N GLY A 67 1.16 -14.49 -3.03
CA GLY A 67 2.18 -13.96 -2.14
C GLY A 67 3.26 -14.98 -1.75
N ASN A 68 4.47 -14.49 -1.54
CA ASN A 68 5.51 -15.16 -0.77
C ASN A 68 6.45 -14.12 -0.14
N PRO A 69 6.27 -13.77 1.15
CA PRO A 69 7.10 -12.79 1.84
C PRO A 69 8.58 -13.16 1.97
N LEU A 70 8.93 -14.43 1.77
CA LEU A 70 10.31 -14.95 1.84
C LEU A 70 10.78 -15.47 0.47
N GLY A 71 10.31 -14.87 -0.62
CA GLY A 71 10.80 -15.15 -1.97
C GLY A 71 12.32 -14.93 -2.06
N ASP A 72 13.02 -15.85 -2.72
CA ASP A 72 14.47 -15.85 -2.89
C ASP A 72 14.93 -15.28 -4.25
N ASP A 73 14.00 -14.72 -5.04
CA ASP A 73 14.25 -14.20 -6.38
C ASP A 73 14.76 -12.75 -6.40
N GLY A 74 14.82 -12.09 -5.24
CA GLY A 74 15.22 -10.68 -5.11
C GLY A 74 14.19 -9.71 -5.69
N GLU A 75 13.00 -10.20 -6.06
CA GLU A 75 11.90 -9.40 -6.54
C GLU A 75 10.98 -9.00 -5.39
N VAL A 76 10.18 -7.96 -5.63
CA VAL A 76 9.09 -7.59 -4.72
C VAL A 76 8.08 -8.73 -4.66
N ASP A 77 7.59 -9.05 -3.45
CA ASP A 77 6.59 -10.10 -3.25
C ASP A 77 5.45 -10.02 -4.29
N GLN A 78 5.31 -11.10 -5.07
CA GLN A 78 4.32 -11.24 -6.16
C GLN A 78 2.87 -11.18 -5.67
N GLY A 79 2.62 -11.20 -4.36
CA GLY A 79 1.32 -10.95 -3.76
C GLY A 79 0.87 -9.48 -3.86
N PHE A 80 1.78 -8.52 -3.98
CA PHE A 80 1.39 -7.11 -4.04
C PHE A 80 0.55 -6.78 -5.29
N ARG A 81 -0.49 -5.97 -5.09
CA ARG A 81 -1.42 -5.51 -6.13
C ARG A 81 -1.42 -3.98 -6.20
N LEU A 82 -2.33 -3.46 -7.03
CA LEU A 82 -2.56 -2.04 -7.16
C LEU A 82 -3.01 -1.43 -5.81
N PRO A 83 -2.76 -0.13 -5.59
CA PRO A 83 -3.32 0.62 -4.47
C PRO A 83 -4.84 0.43 -4.38
N VAL A 84 -5.33 0.07 -3.20
CA VAL A 84 -6.77 -0.04 -2.89
C VAL A 84 -7.23 1.17 -2.05
N ILE A 85 -6.29 1.80 -1.33
CA ILE A 85 -6.54 2.95 -0.47
C ILE A 85 -5.70 4.13 -0.95
N ASP A 86 -6.33 5.30 -1.02
CA ASP A 86 -5.62 6.55 -1.30
C ASP A 86 -4.87 7.03 -0.06
N LEU A 87 -3.66 7.54 -0.27
CA LEU A 87 -2.79 8.06 0.77
C LEU A 87 -2.56 9.56 0.56
N PRO A 88 -3.52 10.43 0.92
CA PRO A 88 -3.37 11.86 0.75
C PRO A 88 -2.29 12.41 1.69
N PHE A 89 -1.44 13.31 1.17
CA PHE A 89 -0.42 14.01 1.95
C PHE A 89 -0.83 15.47 2.12
N SER A 90 -1.35 15.82 3.31
CA SER A 90 -1.60 17.22 3.65
C SER A 90 -0.37 17.83 4.34
N PHE A 91 -0.34 17.89 5.67
CA PHE A 91 0.69 18.58 6.46
C PHE A 91 1.14 17.74 7.66
N ARG A 92 1.19 16.41 7.49
CA ARG A 92 1.70 15.50 8.51
C ARG A 92 3.13 15.09 8.20
N PHE A 93 3.92 15.05 9.24
CA PHE A 93 5.35 14.77 9.19
C PHE A 93 5.73 13.83 10.31
N THR A 94 6.86 13.14 10.15
CA THR A 94 7.53 12.46 11.26
C THR A 94 7.93 13.47 12.34
N SER A 95 8.13 13.00 13.57
CA SER A 95 8.44 13.86 14.73
C SER A 95 9.74 14.67 14.56
N ASP A 96 10.69 14.14 13.80
CA ASP A 96 11.94 14.80 13.42
C ASP A 96 11.80 15.69 12.17
N GLY A 97 10.64 15.65 11.52
CA GLY A 97 10.35 16.42 10.31
C GLY A 97 11.06 15.95 9.05
N GLY A 98 11.68 14.76 9.07
CA GLY A 98 12.45 14.23 7.94
C GLY A 98 11.58 13.78 6.76
N TYR A 99 10.36 13.31 7.04
CA TYR A 99 9.48 12.71 6.03
C TYR A 99 8.03 13.19 6.15
N ARG A 100 7.34 13.25 5.00
CA ARG A 100 5.87 13.43 4.95
C ARG A 100 5.18 12.11 5.29
N ILE A 101 4.11 12.19 6.06
CA ILE A 101 3.24 11.06 6.43
C ILE A 101 1.84 11.30 5.82
N PRO A 102 1.20 10.27 5.22
CA PRO A 102 -0.19 10.39 4.77
C PRO A 102 -1.17 10.64 5.91
N ASP A 103 -2.27 11.33 5.62
CA ASP A 103 -3.25 11.74 6.64
C ASP A 103 -3.90 10.54 7.35
N ASN A 104 -4.11 9.44 6.60
CA ASN A 104 -4.72 8.19 7.06
C ASN A 104 -3.70 7.12 7.49
N VAL A 105 -2.44 7.49 7.69
CA VAL A 105 -1.39 6.55 8.11
C VAL A 105 -0.74 7.05 9.39
N ASP A 106 -0.46 6.14 10.30
CA ASP A 106 0.40 6.36 11.45
C ASP A 106 1.73 5.66 11.19
N VAL A 107 2.83 6.41 11.31
CA VAL A 107 4.20 5.93 11.08
C VAL A 107 4.99 6.15 12.35
N ILE A 108 5.55 5.06 12.88
CA ILE A 108 6.41 5.06 14.05
C ILE A 108 7.81 4.67 13.56
N SER A 109 8.68 5.66 13.45
CA SER A 109 10.08 5.45 13.09
C SER A 109 10.85 4.86 14.28
N GLU A 110 11.71 3.89 14.00
CA GLU A 110 12.68 3.41 14.99
C GLU A 110 13.92 4.33 14.94
N THR A 111 14.57 4.59 16.07
CA THR A 111 15.79 5.44 16.11
C THR A 111 16.95 4.84 15.32
N SER A 112 16.97 3.51 15.21
CA SER A 112 17.89 2.72 14.40
C SER A 112 17.19 1.45 13.92
N ALA A 113 17.69 0.80 12.87
CA ALA A 113 17.12 -0.46 12.41
C ALA A 113 17.07 -1.50 13.55
N SER A 114 15.87 -1.93 13.91
CA SER A 114 15.66 -3.00 14.89
C SER A 114 15.89 -4.34 14.21
N PHE A 115 17.01 -4.98 14.53
CA PHE A 115 17.36 -6.30 14.02
C PHE A 115 16.77 -7.42 14.87
N GLY A 116 16.20 -8.43 14.23
CA GLY A 116 15.78 -9.67 14.87
C GLY A 116 15.95 -10.85 13.94
N SER A 117 16.35 -12.01 14.46
CA SER A 117 16.43 -13.24 13.71
C SER A 117 15.51 -14.30 14.29
N SER A 118 14.94 -15.13 13.41
CA SER A 118 14.16 -16.31 13.81
C SER A 118 14.70 -17.56 13.14
N TYR A 119 14.60 -18.67 13.87
CA TYR A 119 15.04 -19.98 13.44
C TYR A 119 13.83 -20.89 13.27
N HIS A 120 13.72 -21.53 12.10
CA HIS A 120 12.63 -22.45 11.78
C HIS A 120 13.20 -23.75 11.23
N GLN A 121 12.84 -24.86 11.88
CA GLN A 121 13.04 -26.19 11.32
C GLN A 121 11.81 -26.54 10.48
N VAL A 122 11.99 -26.61 9.16
CA VAL A 122 10.88 -26.81 8.21
C VAL A 122 10.91 -28.26 7.73
N LYS A 123 9.90 -29.05 8.13
CA LYS A 123 9.77 -30.47 7.76
C LYS A 123 8.54 -30.75 6.90
N THR A 124 7.54 -29.90 6.98
CA THR A 124 6.28 -30.05 6.28
C THR A 124 5.91 -28.77 5.54
N GLU A 125 4.98 -28.90 4.58
CA GLU A 125 4.34 -27.74 3.94
C GLU A 125 3.68 -26.81 4.98
N THR A 126 3.03 -27.39 5.99
CA THR A 126 2.40 -26.64 7.08
C THR A 126 3.42 -25.80 7.86
N ASP A 127 4.60 -26.34 8.15
CA ASP A 127 5.67 -25.60 8.83
C ASP A 127 6.11 -24.39 7.98
N TYR A 128 6.33 -24.62 6.67
CA TYR A 128 6.73 -23.55 5.76
C TYR A 128 5.65 -22.46 5.66
N LYS A 129 4.39 -22.85 5.51
CA LYS A 129 3.25 -21.94 5.49
C LYS A 129 3.14 -21.11 6.77
N SER A 130 3.29 -21.75 7.94
CA SER A 130 3.22 -21.06 9.23
C SER A 130 4.33 -20.01 9.38
N MET A 131 5.51 -20.28 8.83
CA MET A 131 6.62 -19.33 8.79
C MET A 131 6.27 -18.10 7.94
N LEU A 132 5.66 -18.27 6.77
CA LEU A 132 5.22 -17.16 5.91
C LEU A 132 4.10 -16.32 6.54
N GLN A 133 3.21 -16.95 7.32
CA GLN A 133 2.10 -16.26 8.00
C GLN A 133 2.56 -15.24 9.06
N VAL A 134 3.80 -15.34 9.53
CA VAL A 134 4.39 -14.35 10.46
C VAL A 134 4.51 -12.97 9.81
N ASP A 135 4.78 -12.93 8.49
CA ASP A 135 5.05 -11.69 7.77
C ASP A 135 3.85 -11.22 6.94
N ALA A 136 3.02 -12.15 6.43
CA ALA A 136 1.75 -11.85 5.78
C ALA A 136 0.62 -12.72 6.34
N SER A 137 -0.31 -12.10 7.06
CA SER A 137 -1.51 -12.76 7.56
C SER A 137 -2.76 -11.92 7.32
N VAL A 138 -3.89 -12.60 7.26
CA VAL A 138 -5.21 -11.96 7.16
C VAL A 138 -5.85 -12.05 8.54
N ASN A 139 -6.04 -10.90 9.19
CA ASN A 139 -6.91 -10.80 10.36
C ASN A 139 -8.34 -10.66 9.86
N ALA A 140 -8.94 -11.77 9.44
CA ALA A 140 -10.37 -11.83 9.21
C ALA A 140 -10.92 -12.93 10.12
N GLU A 141 -11.91 -12.56 10.94
CA GLU A 141 -12.75 -13.52 11.68
C GLU A 141 -13.59 -14.41 10.72
N ALA A 142 -13.44 -14.23 9.41
CA ALA A 142 -13.96 -15.11 8.37
C ALA A 142 -13.10 -16.38 8.25
N GLU A 143 -13.14 -17.22 9.27
CA GLU A 143 -12.76 -18.62 9.18
C GLU A 143 -13.58 -19.27 8.05
N GLY A 144 -12.96 -19.55 6.91
CA GLY A 144 -13.62 -20.40 5.91
C GLY A 144 -13.03 -20.41 4.50
N TYR A 145 -12.83 -19.25 3.87
CA TYR A 145 -12.71 -19.23 2.39
C TYR A 145 -11.40 -18.69 1.80
N GLY A 146 -10.46 -18.18 2.59
CA GLY A 146 -9.23 -17.53 2.09
C GLY A 146 -7.89 -18.03 2.64
N VAL A 147 -7.88 -18.66 3.82
CA VAL A 147 -6.64 -18.88 4.59
C VAL A 147 -6.02 -20.27 4.34
N SER A 148 -6.80 -21.26 3.88
CA SER A 148 -6.28 -22.62 3.66
C SER A 148 -5.29 -22.71 2.49
N GLY A 149 -5.46 -21.88 1.45
CA GLY A 149 -4.59 -21.85 0.27
C GLY A 149 -3.53 -20.75 0.25
N SER A 150 -3.29 -20.03 1.35
CA SER A 150 -2.31 -18.94 1.36
C SER A 150 -0.96 -19.40 0.79
N PHE A 151 -0.39 -18.57 -0.09
CA PHE A 151 0.89 -18.69 -0.78
C PHE A 151 1.01 -19.81 -1.81
N SER A 152 0.03 -20.72 -1.90
CA SER A 152 0.13 -21.96 -2.67
C SER A 152 0.30 -21.77 -4.18
N ALA A 153 -0.10 -20.61 -4.71
CA ALA A 153 -0.01 -20.33 -6.14
C ALA A 153 1.38 -19.81 -6.55
N SER A 154 2.15 -19.24 -5.61
CA SER A 154 3.47 -18.67 -5.87
C SER A 154 4.49 -19.74 -6.30
N PHE A 155 5.43 -19.33 -7.18
CA PHE A 155 6.44 -20.24 -7.72
C PHE A 155 7.44 -20.69 -6.66
N SER A 156 7.93 -19.76 -5.86
CA SER A 156 8.89 -20.01 -4.76
C SER A 156 8.29 -20.89 -3.66
N TYR A 157 6.99 -20.76 -3.34
CA TYR A 157 6.32 -21.68 -2.42
C TYR A 157 6.30 -23.12 -2.95
N LYS A 158 5.90 -23.30 -4.22
CA LYS A 158 5.89 -24.64 -4.85
C LYS A 158 7.28 -25.28 -4.87
N LYS A 159 8.33 -24.48 -5.12
CA LYS A 159 9.73 -24.92 -5.07
C LYS A 159 10.12 -25.35 -3.65
N ALA A 160 9.88 -24.50 -2.65
CA ALA A 160 10.21 -24.79 -1.25
C ALA A 160 9.46 -26.02 -0.71
N VAL A 161 8.15 -26.13 -0.98
CA VAL A 161 7.36 -27.30 -0.58
C VAL A 161 7.87 -28.58 -1.26
N LYS A 162 8.22 -28.52 -2.55
CA LYS A 162 8.80 -29.67 -3.26
C LYS A 162 10.15 -30.09 -2.67
N GLU A 163 10.96 -29.15 -2.21
CA GLU A 163 12.24 -29.44 -1.54
C GLU A 163 12.02 -30.09 -0.17
N VAL A 164 11.12 -29.53 0.65
CA VAL A 164 10.79 -30.06 1.98
C VAL A 164 10.14 -31.45 1.89
N THR A 165 9.27 -31.69 0.91
CA THR A 165 8.51 -32.95 0.78
C THR A 165 9.36 -34.12 0.27
N LYS A 166 10.54 -33.85 -0.31
CA LYS A 166 11.46 -34.93 -0.72
C LYS A 166 11.99 -35.75 0.47
N GLY A 167 11.88 -35.24 1.70
CA GLY A 167 12.03 -36.03 2.94
C GLY A 167 13.43 -36.52 3.27
N GLU A 168 14.42 -36.30 2.40
CA GLU A 168 15.81 -36.76 2.59
C GLU A 168 16.66 -35.80 3.44
N THR A 169 16.19 -34.56 3.66
CA THR A 169 16.93 -33.52 4.38
C THR A 169 16.03 -32.73 5.33
N THR A 170 16.57 -32.36 6.50
CA THR A 170 15.93 -31.39 7.38
C THR A 170 16.31 -29.99 6.90
N THR A 171 15.33 -29.22 6.42
CA THR A 171 15.55 -27.84 5.99
C THR A 171 15.57 -26.91 7.19
N LEU A 172 16.60 -26.08 7.25
CA LEU A 172 16.85 -25.12 8.30
C LEU A 172 16.73 -23.73 7.71
N GLN A 173 15.73 -22.97 8.12
CA GLN A 173 15.48 -21.61 7.64
C GLN A 173 15.82 -20.61 8.75
N ILE A 174 16.66 -19.64 8.43
CA ILE A 174 17.03 -18.54 9.31
C ILE A 174 16.55 -17.26 8.63
N VAL A 175 15.64 -16.55 9.28
CA VAL A 175 15.10 -15.29 8.74
C VAL A 175 15.61 -14.13 9.58
N GLY A 176 16.44 -13.29 8.98
CA GLY A 176 16.85 -12.00 9.55
C GLY A 176 15.88 -10.91 9.15
N ARG A 177 15.55 -10.00 10.07
CA ARG A 177 14.64 -8.87 9.82
C ARG A 177 15.28 -7.58 10.33
N ALA A 178 15.34 -6.56 9.48
CA ALA A 178 15.74 -5.20 9.84
C ALA A 178 14.52 -4.28 9.73
N ASN A 179 13.93 -3.88 10.86
CA ASN A 179 12.77 -3.00 10.87
C ASN A 179 13.22 -1.55 11.10
N VAL A 180 13.02 -0.69 10.10
CA VAL A 180 13.39 0.74 10.16
C VAL A 180 12.23 1.61 10.67
N TYR A 181 11.00 1.19 10.41
CA TYR A 181 9.79 1.84 10.89
C TYR A 181 8.61 0.87 10.91
N LYS A 182 7.54 1.23 11.60
CA LYS A 182 6.24 0.55 11.56
C LYS A 182 5.20 1.51 11.02
N ALA A 183 4.36 1.06 10.08
CA ALA A 183 3.27 1.85 9.56
C ALA A 183 1.94 1.11 9.68
N ARG A 184 0.87 1.83 9.98
CA ARG A 184 -0.49 1.30 10.08
C ARG A 184 -1.51 2.31 9.56
N LEU A 185 -2.58 1.83 8.96
CA LEU A 185 -3.70 2.69 8.57
C LEU A 185 -4.42 3.16 9.85
N SER A 186 -4.75 4.45 9.92
CA SER A 186 -5.58 4.97 11.00
C SER A 186 -7.04 4.63 10.72
N SER A 187 -7.78 4.19 11.74
CA SER A 187 -9.19 3.76 11.60
C SER A 187 -10.12 4.84 11.04
N LEU A 188 -9.71 6.11 11.12
CA LEU A 188 -10.41 7.28 10.58
C LEU A 188 -10.40 7.35 9.04
N GLY A 189 -9.40 6.75 8.37
CA GLY A 189 -9.31 6.73 6.90
C GLY A 189 -10.23 5.71 6.23
N THR A 190 -10.65 4.69 6.96
CA THR A 190 -11.49 3.58 6.49
C THR A 190 -12.93 4.03 6.19
N ILE A 191 -13.42 5.07 6.87
CA ILE A 191 -14.85 5.41 6.91
C ILE A 191 -15.32 6.20 5.66
N SER A 192 -14.44 6.93 4.98
CA SER A 192 -14.84 7.87 3.92
C SER A 192 -15.17 7.18 2.57
N LYS A 193 -14.43 6.13 2.19
CA LYS A 193 -14.63 5.43 0.90
C LYS A 193 -15.38 4.10 1.00
N MET A 194 -15.38 3.42 2.15
CA MET A 194 -16.11 2.15 2.30
C MET A 194 -17.63 2.29 2.36
N LYS A 195 -18.17 3.50 2.54
CA LYS A 195 -19.62 3.74 2.40
C LYS A 195 -20.16 3.56 0.96
N LYS A 196 -19.28 3.54 -0.05
CA LYS A 196 -19.68 3.42 -1.47
C LYS A 196 -19.53 2.01 -2.05
N LEU A 197 -18.83 1.10 -1.36
CA LEU A 197 -18.78 -0.32 -1.69
C LEU A 197 -19.27 -1.10 -0.46
N ASN A 198 -20.46 -1.71 -0.56
CA ASN A 198 -21.00 -2.63 0.44
C ASN A 198 -20.11 -3.88 0.59
N ILE A 199 -18.94 -3.75 1.23
CA ILE A 199 -18.03 -4.88 1.51
C ILE A 199 -17.66 -4.95 3.00
N CYS A 200 -17.93 -3.92 3.80
CA CYS A 200 -17.73 -3.98 5.25
C CYS A 200 -18.91 -3.35 5.99
N ALA A 201 -19.96 -4.14 6.20
CA ALA A 201 -21.09 -3.80 7.05
C ALA A 201 -21.10 -4.72 8.28
N GLU A 202 -20.07 -4.61 9.12
CA GLU A 202 -20.23 -4.77 10.57
C GLU A 202 -19.00 -4.21 11.28
N GLU A 203 -19.24 -3.45 12.33
CA GLU A 203 -18.23 -2.78 13.14
C GLU A 203 -17.25 -3.81 13.74
N ARG A 204 -16.05 -3.96 13.15
CA ARG A 204 -14.78 -4.21 13.84
C ARG A 204 -13.60 -4.43 12.87
N ASP A 205 -12.57 -3.60 13.04
CA ASP A 205 -11.15 -3.74 12.70
C ASP A 205 -10.73 -4.79 11.65
N CYS A 206 -10.91 -4.50 10.37
CA CYS A 206 -10.09 -5.11 9.30
C CYS A 206 -8.70 -4.47 9.29
N VAL A 207 -7.73 -5.04 10.02
CA VAL A 207 -6.32 -4.64 9.96
C VAL A 207 -5.52 -5.72 9.26
N VAL A 208 -5.20 -5.51 7.98
CA VAL A 208 -4.17 -6.30 7.30
C VAL A 208 -2.81 -5.77 7.79
N PHE A 209 -2.16 -6.53 8.68
CA PHE A 209 -0.77 -6.27 9.05
C PHE A 209 0.13 -6.85 7.96
N ILE A 210 0.56 -6.01 7.02
CA ILE A 210 1.68 -6.34 6.14
C ILE A 210 2.94 -5.84 6.85
N ARG A 211 3.76 -6.76 7.37
CA ARG A 211 5.12 -6.40 7.79
C ARG A 211 5.96 -6.30 6.53
N ILE A 212 6.30 -5.07 6.15
CA ILE A 212 7.21 -4.81 5.04
C ILE A 212 8.61 -5.17 5.52
N LEU A 213 9.10 -6.34 5.10
CA LEU A 213 10.51 -6.69 5.23
C LEU A 213 11.29 -5.86 4.21
N ILE A 214 12.21 -5.05 4.68
CA ILE A 214 13.20 -4.39 3.84
C ILE A 214 14.46 -5.25 3.92
N ASP A 215 14.72 -6.05 2.90
CA ASP A 215 16.05 -6.63 2.69
C ASP A 215 16.98 -5.51 2.23
N GLU A 216 17.71 -4.90 3.17
CA GLU A 216 18.91 -4.17 2.81
C GLU A 216 20.04 -5.18 2.62
N GLU A 217 20.43 -5.36 1.36
CA GLU A 217 21.64 -6.07 0.97
C GLU A 217 22.86 -5.31 1.52
N ILE A 218 23.36 -5.69 2.71
CA ILE A 218 24.61 -5.16 3.24
C ILE A 218 25.76 -5.73 2.39
N LYS A 219 26.13 -5.00 1.34
CA LYS A 219 27.38 -5.24 0.60
C LYS A 219 28.54 -4.71 1.44
N HIS A 220 29.19 -5.60 2.16
CA HIS A 220 30.51 -5.32 2.73
C HIS A 220 31.56 -5.21 1.61
N LEU A 221 32.15 -4.03 1.48
CA LEU A 221 33.51 -3.79 1.00
C LEU A 221 34.28 -3.06 2.11
#